data_AF-A0A920E832-F1
#
_entry.id   AF-A0A920E832-F1
#
_cell.length_a   1.000
_cell.length_b   1.000
_cell.length_c   1.000
_cell.angle_alpha   90.00
_cell.angle_beta   90.00
_cell.angle_gamma   90.00
#
_symmetry.space_group_name_H-M   'P 1'
#
loop_
_entity.id
_entity.type
_entity.pdbx_description
1 polymer ?
#
loop_
_entity_poly.entity_id
_entity_poly.type
_entity_poly.pdbx_seq_one_letter_code
_entity_poly.pdbx_strand_id
1 'polypeptide(L)'
;MLMEIASRLTALLLIIALLPLLVLIALVSLVIQGLPIIFIQPRVGINFKKFNIYKFRTIKNKGGDTILSHNGDLLQVTRWGKFLRKTKLDELPQLLNVIKGDMRFIGPRPEIPKYVDKSTFSFLNKIKPGLSGYSSIIFRNESDILSMIDSDDPYQEILNIKLALDNYYVTKKGFLQDLKLVMITILSLFTPKRMGHYLFIKLLKIEDNEKISLNSIVDNVRMKIADHKEVNENNGRNRRIMILMDIMTILSSIILSSIVASNFTTPSLFFHPELHLIISATLGIKLLAFYICNLHKGMWRYTSITDVFQILKANLLSTITLVFCSLSILKIQSLPLEILFIDFVLSILFTSSSRLGVRLIYSHLLNPNPTDLILENGLF
;
A
#
# COMPACT_ATOMS: atom_id res chain seq x y z
N MET A 1 -33.78 -0.11 -5.15
CA MET A 1 -33.93 -1.18 -6.17
C MET A 1 -32.88 -1.08 -7.26
N LEU A 2 -32.76 0.06 -7.96
CA LEU A 2 -31.81 0.25 -9.07
C LEU A 2 -30.34 -0.04 -8.73
N MET A 3 -29.82 0.54 -7.64
CA MET A 3 -28.43 0.29 -7.17
C MET A 3 -28.15 -1.18 -6.85
N GLU A 4 -29.18 -1.92 -6.42
CA GLU A 4 -29.04 -3.33 -6.09
C GLU A 4 -28.96 -4.20 -7.34
N ILE A 5 -29.78 -3.91 -8.35
CA ILE A 5 -29.72 -4.56 -9.66
C ILE A 5 -28.36 -4.27 -10.31
N ALA A 6 -27.92 -3.01 -10.29
CA ALA A 6 -26.61 -2.62 -10.80
C ALA A 6 -25.48 -3.38 -10.09
N SER A 7 -25.51 -3.48 -8.76
CA SER A 7 -24.50 -4.23 -8.00
C SER A 7 -24.47 -5.71 -8.38
N ARG A 8 -25.63 -6.36 -8.52
CA ARG A 8 -25.71 -7.78 -8.90
C ARG A 8 -25.20 -8.00 -10.32
N LEU A 9 -25.56 -7.12 -11.26
CA LEU A 9 -25.11 -7.20 -12.65
C LEU A 9 -23.60 -7.00 -12.74
N THR A 10 -23.05 -5.98 -12.05
CA THR A 10 -21.60 -5.75 -12.01
C THR A 10 -20.87 -6.94 -11.39
N ALA A 11 -21.38 -7.53 -10.31
CA ALA A 11 -20.78 -8.73 -9.71
C ALA A 11 -20.80 -9.93 -10.66
N LEU A 12 -21.90 -10.12 -11.41
CA LEU A 12 -22.00 -11.17 -12.43
C LEU A 12 -20.95 -10.99 -13.53
N LEU A 13 -20.85 -9.78 -14.10
CA LEU A 13 -19.85 -9.45 -15.12
C LEU A 13 -18.42 -9.65 -14.62
N LEU A 14 -18.13 -9.24 -13.37
CA LEU A 14 -16.82 -9.45 -12.75
C LEU A 14 -16.50 -10.93 -12.57
N ILE A 15 -17.45 -11.77 -12.15
CA ILE A 15 -17.21 -13.21 -12.03
C ILE A 15 -16.91 -13.82 -13.41
N ILE A 16 -17.67 -13.46 -14.44
CA ILE A 16 -17.45 -13.97 -15.80
C ILE A 16 -16.05 -13.57 -16.30
N ALA A 17 -15.69 -12.29 -16.13
CA ALA A 17 -14.38 -11.78 -16.54
C ALA A 17 -13.22 -12.42 -15.75
N LEU A 18 -13.42 -12.68 -14.45
CA LEU A 18 -12.41 -13.27 -13.57
C LEU A 18 -12.44 -14.81 -13.56
N LEU A 19 -13.34 -15.45 -14.31
CA LEU A 19 -13.52 -16.90 -14.27
C LEU A 19 -12.23 -17.68 -14.55
N PRO A 20 -11.40 -17.34 -15.57
CA PRO A 20 -10.14 -18.04 -15.81
C PRO A 20 -9.18 -17.96 -14.61
N LEU A 21 -9.12 -16.79 -13.97
CA LEU A 21 -8.29 -16.57 -12.79
C LEU A 21 -8.83 -17.35 -11.57
N LEU A 22 -10.15 -17.37 -11.36
CA LEU A 22 -10.78 -18.11 -10.26
C LEU A 22 -10.54 -19.62 -10.39
N VAL A 23 -10.62 -20.16 -11.61
CA VAL A 23 -10.32 -21.57 -11.89
C VAL A 23 -8.85 -21.87 -11.62
N LEU A 24 -7.92 -21.02 -12.07
CA LEU A 24 -6.49 -21.17 -11.78
C LEU A 24 -6.21 -21.16 -10.27
N ILE A 25 -6.78 -20.19 -9.54
CA ILE A 25 -6.64 -20.12 -8.07
C ILE A 25 -7.21 -21.37 -7.41
N ALA A 26 -8.36 -21.87 -7.87
CA ALA A 26 -8.99 -23.08 -7.35
C ALA A 26 -8.11 -24.32 -7.55
N LEU A 27 -7.53 -24.50 -8.74
CA LEU A 27 -6.62 -25.61 -9.07
C LEU A 27 -5.34 -25.56 -8.22
N VAL A 28 -4.69 -24.40 -8.12
CA VAL A 28 -3.49 -24.23 -7.29
C VAL A 28 -3.82 -24.47 -5.81
N SER A 29 -4.96 -23.99 -5.34
CA SER A 29 -5.42 -24.21 -3.97
C SER A 29 -5.70 -25.70 -3.70
N LEU A 30 -6.27 -26.42 -4.67
CA LEU A 30 -6.51 -27.86 -4.58
C LEU A 30 -5.20 -28.63 -4.42
N VAL A 31 -4.18 -28.32 -5.23
CA VAL A 31 -2.87 -28.99 -5.16
C VAL A 31 -2.14 -28.70 -3.84
N ILE A 32 -2.16 -27.44 -3.37
CA ILE A 32 -1.36 -27.02 -2.20
C ILE A 32 -2.05 -27.31 -0.86
N GLN A 33 -3.37 -27.15 -0.81
CA GLN A 33 -4.15 -27.21 0.43
C GLN A 33 -5.12 -28.39 0.49
N GLY A 34 -5.49 -28.99 -0.65
CA GLY A 34 -6.46 -30.09 -0.77
C GLY A 34 -7.91 -29.62 -0.87
N LEU A 35 -8.85 -30.53 -0.60
CA LEU A 35 -10.27 -30.22 -0.42
C LEU A 35 -10.62 -29.91 1.05
N PRO A 36 -11.68 -29.11 1.32
CA PRO A 36 -12.42 -28.27 0.37
C PRO A 36 -11.64 -27.02 -0.10
N ILE A 37 -11.86 -26.60 -1.35
CA ILE A 37 -11.23 -25.39 -1.94
C ILE A 37 -11.83 -24.11 -1.34
N ILE A 38 -13.16 -24.11 -1.16
CA ILE A 38 -13.90 -22.97 -0.62
C ILE A 38 -14.10 -23.17 0.88
N PHE A 39 -13.68 -22.17 1.65
CA PHE A 39 -14.02 -22.01 3.05
C PHE A 39 -15.35 -21.26 3.17
N ILE A 40 -16.25 -21.80 3.99
CA ILE A 40 -17.59 -21.27 4.22
C ILE A 40 -17.70 -20.87 5.69
N GLN A 41 -18.19 -19.67 5.96
CA GLN A 41 -18.39 -19.20 7.33
C GLN A 41 -19.76 -18.51 7.47
N PRO A 42 -20.54 -18.79 8.54
CA PRO A 42 -21.77 -18.08 8.79
C PRO A 42 -21.48 -16.65 9.27
N ARG A 43 -22.23 -15.69 8.74
CA ARG A 43 -22.20 -14.28 9.10
C ARG A 43 -23.61 -13.73 9.25
N VAL A 44 -23.75 -12.56 9.87
CA VAL A 44 -25.03 -11.87 10.02
C VAL A 44 -25.15 -10.77 8.97
N GLY A 45 -26.28 -10.76 8.26
CA GLY A 45 -26.63 -9.77 7.25
C GLY A 45 -27.79 -8.87 7.65
N ILE A 46 -28.44 -8.28 6.64
CA ILE A 46 -29.56 -7.36 6.85
C ILE A 46 -30.70 -8.03 7.62
N ASN A 47 -31.35 -7.26 8.51
CA ASN A 47 -32.41 -7.72 9.41
C ASN A 47 -31.98 -8.92 10.27
N PHE A 48 -30.70 -8.99 10.62
CA PHE A 48 -30.08 -10.05 11.42
C PHE A 48 -30.22 -11.46 10.82
N LYS A 49 -30.48 -11.57 9.51
CA LYS A 49 -30.55 -12.87 8.83
C LYS A 49 -29.14 -13.44 8.65
N LYS A 50 -28.94 -14.70 9.01
CA LYS A 50 -27.68 -15.41 8.82
C LYS A 50 -27.50 -15.78 7.35
N PHE A 51 -26.29 -15.66 6.83
CA PHE A 51 -25.90 -16.12 5.50
C PHE A 51 -24.46 -16.63 5.52
N ASN A 52 -24.07 -17.36 4.48
CA ASN A 52 -22.75 -17.98 4.38
C ASN A 52 -21.85 -17.18 3.46
N ILE A 53 -20.71 -16.69 3.97
CA ILE A 53 -19.67 -16.08 3.13
C ILE A 53 -18.80 -17.16 2.49
N TYR A 54 -18.38 -16.92 1.25
CA TYR A 54 -17.49 -17.81 0.50
C TYR A 54 -16.10 -17.21 0.38
N LYS A 55 -15.05 -17.94 0.75
CA LYS A 55 -13.65 -17.54 0.55
C LYS A 55 -12.83 -18.70 0.01
N PHE A 56 -11.72 -18.43 -0.66
CA PHE A 56 -10.74 -19.49 -0.85
C PHE A 56 -10.11 -19.87 0.48
N ARG A 57 -9.92 -21.18 0.68
CA ARG A 57 -9.18 -21.65 1.86
C ARG A 57 -7.74 -21.16 1.78
N THR A 58 -7.15 -20.91 2.95
CA THR A 58 -5.78 -20.36 3.07
C THR A 58 -4.88 -21.19 3.99
N ILE A 59 -5.44 -22.23 4.62
CA ILE A 59 -4.83 -23.07 5.65
C ILE A 59 -4.84 -24.52 5.13
N LYS A 60 -3.84 -25.33 5.50
CA LYS A 60 -3.84 -26.77 5.18
C LYS A 60 -4.90 -27.51 5.99
N ASN A 61 -5.52 -28.51 5.39
CA ASN A 61 -6.37 -29.44 6.10
C ASN A 61 -5.50 -30.33 7.02
N LYS A 62 -5.50 -30.06 8.33
CA LYS A 62 -5.21 -31.10 9.33
C LYS A 62 -6.58 -31.57 9.78
N GLY A 63 -6.90 -32.85 9.58
CA GLY A 63 -8.26 -33.37 9.68
C GLY A 63 -8.99 -32.95 10.97
N GLY A 64 -10.27 -32.62 10.84
CA GLY A 64 -11.17 -32.28 11.94
C GLY A 64 -11.47 -30.77 12.03
N ASP A 65 -12.71 -30.42 11.70
CA ASP A 65 -13.43 -29.17 11.97
C ASP A 65 -12.77 -27.81 11.70
N THR A 66 -13.32 -27.17 10.67
CA THR A 66 -13.23 -25.74 10.35
C THR A 66 -13.78 -24.87 11.47
N ILE A 67 -12.96 -24.52 12.46
CA ILE A 67 -13.17 -23.33 13.30
C ILE A 67 -11.79 -22.69 13.57
N LEU A 68 -11.78 -21.35 13.53
CA LEU A 68 -10.71 -20.52 14.10
C LEU A 68 -10.39 -21.02 15.51
N SER A 69 -9.22 -21.60 15.75
CA SER A 69 -8.82 -21.89 17.13
C SER A 69 -8.67 -20.56 17.87
N HIS A 70 -9.61 -20.33 18.77
CA HIS A 70 -9.54 -19.36 19.87
C HIS A 70 -8.64 -19.90 21.00
N ASN A 71 -7.95 -21.03 20.78
CA ASN A 71 -7.25 -21.83 21.80
C ASN A 71 -5.73 -21.99 21.51
N GLY A 72 -5.07 -21.02 20.87
CA GLY A 72 -3.61 -21.00 20.80
C GLY A 72 -2.94 -22.01 19.84
N ASP A 73 -3.70 -22.83 19.12
CA ASP A 73 -3.13 -23.70 18.09
C ASP A 73 -2.92 -22.95 16.76
N LEU A 74 -1.65 -22.86 16.34
CA LEU A 74 -1.22 -22.25 15.09
C LEU A 74 -1.70 -23.10 13.90
N LEU A 75 -2.92 -22.86 13.42
CA LEU A 75 -3.32 -23.24 12.07
C LEU A 75 -2.40 -22.54 11.07
N GLN A 76 -1.40 -23.26 10.57
CA GLN A 76 -0.37 -22.69 9.71
C GLN A 76 -0.97 -22.30 8.35
N VAL A 77 -1.09 -20.99 8.13
CA VAL A 77 -1.40 -20.41 6.82
C VAL A 77 -0.31 -20.82 5.84
N THR A 78 -0.71 -21.44 4.74
CA THR A 78 0.23 -21.88 3.69
C THR A 78 0.91 -20.69 3.02
N ARG A 79 2.07 -20.90 2.37
CA ARG A 79 2.70 -19.83 1.55
C ARG A 79 1.74 -19.27 0.50
N TRP A 80 1.00 -20.17 -0.16
CA TRP A 80 -0.08 -19.81 -1.08
C TRP A 80 -1.21 -19.04 -0.39
N GLY A 81 -1.67 -19.50 0.78
CA GLY A 81 -2.68 -18.81 1.56
C GLY A 81 -2.24 -17.41 2.03
N LYS A 82 -0.96 -17.24 2.39
CA LYS A 82 -0.37 -15.93 2.69
C LYS A 82 -0.41 -15.02 1.47
N PHE A 83 -0.09 -15.54 0.29
CA PHE A 83 -0.20 -14.81 -0.98
C PHE A 83 -1.64 -14.38 -1.27
N LEU A 84 -2.61 -15.30 -1.16
CA LEU A 84 -4.03 -15.00 -1.37
C LEU A 84 -4.54 -13.91 -0.41
N ARG A 85 -4.24 -14.02 0.89
CA ARG A 85 -4.63 -13.00 1.90
C ARG A 85 -3.97 -11.65 1.66
N LYS A 86 -2.70 -11.64 1.25
CA LYS A 86 -1.95 -10.39 0.96
C LYS A 86 -2.56 -9.66 -0.24
N THR A 87 -2.98 -10.40 -1.26
CA THR A 87 -3.58 -9.87 -2.49
C THR A 87 -5.11 -9.71 -2.41
N LYS A 88 -5.75 -10.17 -1.33
CA LYS A 88 -7.20 -10.25 -1.15
C LYS A 88 -7.92 -11.13 -2.18
N LEU A 89 -7.17 -11.96 -2.92
CA LEU A 89 -7.74 -12.90 -3.88
C LEU A 89 -8.57 -13.98 -3.19
N ASP A 90 -8.33 -14.25 -1.90
CA ASP A 90 -9.14 -15.18 -1.12
C ASP A 90 -10.59 -14.73 -0.95
N GLU A 91 -10.88 -13.44 -1.07
CA GLU A 91 -12.22 -12.87 -0.88
C GLU A 91 -13.05 -12.81 -2.17
N LEU A 92 -12.46 -13.09 -3.35
CA LEU A 92 -13.19 -13.05 -4.63
C LEU A 92 -14.45 -13.92 -4.70
N PRO A 93 -14.51 -15.14 -4.09
CA PRO A 93 -15.73 -15.93 -4.08
C PRO A 93 -16.93 -15.24 -3.42
N GLN A 94 -16.72 -14.20 -2.60
CA GLN A 94 -17.80 -13.41 -2.01
C GLN A 94 -18.59 -12.60 -3.05
N LEU A 95 -18.10 -12.45 -4.28
CA LEU A 95 -18.90 -11.89 -5.38
C LEU A 95 -20.20 -12.70 -5.59
N LEU A 96 -20.18 -14.01 -5.31
CA LEU A 96 -21.39 -14.84 -5.31
C LEU A 96 -22.42 -14.39 -4.27
N ASN A 97 -21.98 -13.90 -3.10
CA ASN A 97 -22.87 -13.34 -2.09
C ASN A 97 -23.53 -12.04 -2.55
N VAL A 98 -22.81 -11.23 -3.34
CA VAL A 98 -23.39 -10.01 -3.95
C VAL A 98 -24.46 -10.38 -4.97
N ILE A 99 -24.20 -11.38 -5.82
CA ILE A 99 -25.16 -11.87 -6.82
C ILE A 99 -26.43 -12.43 -6.15
N LYS A 100 -26.27 -13.26 -5.10
CA LYS A 100 -27.38 -13.79 -4.29
C LYS A 100 -28.18 -12.69 -3.59
N GLY A 101 -27.56 -11.53 -3.38
CA GLY A 101 -28.17 -10.40 -2.70
C GLY A 101 -28.01 -10.42 -1.18
N ASP A 102 -27.15 -11.29 -0.65
CA ASP A 102 -26.77 -11.30 0.77
C ASP A 102 -25.93 -10.06 1.13
N MET A 103 -25.10 -9.62 0.18
CA MET A 103 -24.14 -8.52 0.34
C MET A 103 -24.23 -7.49 -0.79
N ARG A 104 -23.53 -6.37 -0.61
CA ARG A 104 -23.26 -5.34 -1.63
C ARG A 104 -21.75 -5.11 -1.77
N PHE A 105 -21.33 -4.26 -2.71
CA PHE A 105 -19.92 -3.87 -2.83
C PHE A 105 -19.47 -3.00 -1.66
N ILE A 106 -20.24 -1.96 -1.34
CA ILE A 106 -19.94 -1.04 -0.24
C ILE A 106 -20.98 -1.20 0.87
N GLY A 107 -20.49 -1.31 2.11
CA GLY A 107 -21.32 -1.45 3.29
C GLY A 107 -20.54 -1.91 4.53
N PRO A 108 -21.19 -2.00 5.69
CA PRO A 108 -20.61 -2.56 6.91
C PRO A 108 -20.09 -3.98 6.68
N ARG A 109 -18.94 -4.34 7.27
CA ARG A 109 -18.40 -5.69 7.08
C ARG A 109 -19.30 -6.70 7.82
N PRO A 110 -19.70 -7.83 7.20
CA PRO A 110 -20.56 -8.79 7.86
C PRO A 110 -19.80 -9.49 8.99
N GLU A 111 -20.34 -9.49 10.21
CA GLU A 111 -19.68 -10.04 11.39
C GLU A 111 -20.14 -11.46 11.75
N ILE A 112 -19.29 -12.18 12.52
CA ILE A 112 -19.58 -13.54 12.99
C ILE A 112 -20.72 -13.45 14.01
N PRO A 113 -21.71 -14.37 14.00
CA PRO A 113 -22.86 -14.32 14.91
C PRO A 113 -22.52 -14.17 16.40
N LYS A 114 -21.37 -14.68 16.86
CA LYS A 114 -20.89 -14.53 18.24
C LYS A 114 -20.73 -13.07 18.68
N TYR A 115 -20.36 -12.18 17.76
CA TYR A 115 -20.06 -10.77 18.05
C TYR A 115 -21.23 -9.83 17.74
N VAL A 116 -22.35 -10.35 17.23
CA VAL A 116 -23.45 -9.51 16.75
C VAL A 116 -24.55 -9.44 17.81
N ASP A 117 -24.67 -8.28 18.45
CA ASP A 117 -25.83 -7.93 19.26
C ASP A 117 -26.77 -6.96 18.53
N LYS A 118 -28.08 -7.12 18.70
CA LYS A 118 -29.10 -6.32 18.02
C LYS A 118 -29.07 -4.86 18.42
N SER A 119 -28.68 -4.56 19.66
CA SER A 119 -28.60 -3.19 20.18
C SER A 119 -27.50 -2.40 19.46
N THR A 120 -26.30 -2.97 19.38
CA THR A 120 -25.10 -2.32 18.82
C THR A 120 -25.07 -2.34 17.29
N PHE A 121 -25.58 -3.40 16.66
CA PHE A 121 -25.63 -3.57 15.19
C PHE A 121 -26.95 -3.09 14.57
N SER A 122 -27.61 -2.09 15.18
CA SER A 122 -28.92 -1.60 14.73
C SER A 122 -28.93 -1.12 13.27
N PHE A 123 -27.79 -0.73 12.71
CA PHE A 123 -27.64 -0.39 11.29
C PHE A 123 -27.99 -1.55 10.35
N LEU A 124 -27.85 -2.81 10.78
CA LEU A 124 -28.23 -3.98 9.99
C LEU A 124 -29.74 -4.04 9.69
N ASN A 125 -30.59 -3.29 10.40
CA ASN A 125 -32.00 -3.15 10.04
C ASN A 125 -32.22 -2.27 8.79
N LYS A 126 -31.22 -1.47 8.41
CA LYS A 126 -31.34 -0.44 7.36
C LYS A 126 -30.49 -0.73 6.14
N ILE A 127 -29.41 -1.50 6.28
CA ILE A 127 -28.43 -1.70 5.20
C ILE A 127 -27.90 -3.13 5.13
N LYS A 128 -27.58 -3.56 3.92
CA LYS A 128 -26.89 -4.83 3.67
C LYS A 128 -25.40 -4.68 3.97
N PRO A 129 -24.74 -5.74 4.45
CA PRO A 129 -23.30 -5.75 4.57
C PRO A 129 -22.59 -5.59 3.21
N GLY A 130 -21.34 -5.13 3.25
CA GLY A 130 -20.50 -4.86 2.10
C GLY A 130 -19.24 -5.71 2.03
N LEU A 131 -18.68 -5.85 0.82
CA LEU A 131 -17.33 -6.37 0.58
C LEU A 131 -16.27 -5.43 1.18
N SER A 132 -16.48 -4.12 1.02
CA SER A 132 -15.62 -3.06 1.54
C SER A 132 -16.45 -1.94 2.19
N GLY A 133 -15.78 -1.10 2.98
CA GLY A 133 -16.38 -0.01 3.75
C GLY A 133 -15.29 0.73 4.53
N TYR A 134 -15.67 1.73 5.32
CA TYR A 134 -14.74 2.50 6.15
C TYR A 134 -13.90 1.60 7.06
N SER A 135 -14.56 0.72 7.82
CA SER A 135 -13.93 -0.26 8.69
C SER A 135 -12.99 -1.19 7.92
N SER A 136 -13.39 -1.68 6.75
CA SER A 136 -12.56 -2.57 5.93
C SER A 136 -11.31 -1.90 5.35
N ILE A 137 -11.38 -0.60 5.02
CA ILE A 137 -10.25 0.18 4.49
C ILE A 137 -9.25 0.50 5.62
N ILE A 138 -9.73 0.98 6.77
CA ILE A 138 -8.89 1.33 7.92
C ILE A 138 -8.23 0.09 8.51
N PHE A 139 -9.01 -0.96 8.75
CA PHE A 139 -8.54 -2.23 9.31
C PHE A 139 -8.10 -3.23 8.24
N ARG A 140 -7.56 -2.78 7.11
CA ARG A 140 -7.04 -3.67 6.07
C ARG A 140 -5.97 -4.64 6.59
N ASN A 141 -5.20 -4.21 7.60
CA ASN A 141 -4.17 -4.98 8.30
C ASN A 141 -4.61 -5.38 9.72
N GLU A 142 -5.87 -5.71 9.90
CA GLU A 142 -6.45 -6.05 11.21
C GLU A 142 -5.60 -7.01 12.05
N SER A 143 -5.02 -8.06 11.45
CA SER A 143 -4.15 -9.00 12.17
C SER A 143 -2.93 -8.34 12.80
N ASP A 144 -2.34 -7.35 12.10
CA ASP A 144 -1.16 -6.65 12.55
C ASP A 144 -1.55 -5.67 13.67
N ILE A 145 -2.71 -4.99 13.52
CA ILE A 145 -3.27 -4.08 14.53
C ILE A 145 -3.64 -4.83 15.82
N LEU A 146 -4.33 -5.97 15.70
CA LEU A 146 -4.70 -6.83 16.85
C LEU A 146 -3.49 -7.27 17.66
N SER A 147 -2.35 -7.52 17.01
CA SER A 147 -1.13 -7.93 17.72
C SER A 147 -0.51 -6.82 18.57
N MET A 148 -0.85 -5.56 18.29
CA MET A 148 -0.34 -4.37 18.96
C MET A 148 -1.23 -3.91 20.12
N ILE A 149 -2.44 -4.45 20.26
CA ILE A 149 -3.36 -4.07 21.34
C ILE A 149 -3.04 -4.88 22.59
N ASP A 150 -2.96 -4.20 23.72
CA ASP A 150 -2.71 -4.79 25.04
C ASP A 150 -4.03 -5.02 25.77
N SER A 151 -4.70 -6.12 25.42
CA SER A 151 -6.01 -6.47 25.95
C SER A 151 -6.21 -7.97 25.97
N ASP A 152 -7.02 -8.46 26.91
CA ASP A 152 -7.43 -9.86 26.99
C ASP A 152 -8.32 -10.27 25.81
N ASP A 153 -9.11 -9.35 25.26
CA ASP A 153 -9.88 -9.53 24.03
C ASP A 153 -9.69 -8.33 23.07
N PRO A 154 -8.55 -8.29 22.35
CA PRO A 154 -8.21 -7.16 21.47
C PRO A 154 -9.21 -7.00 20.31
N TYR A 155 -9.98 -8.04 19.99
CA TYR A 155 -11.00 -7.96 18.94
C TYR A 155 -12.19 -7.09 19.35
N GLN A 156 -12.61 -7.15 20.61
CA GLN A 156 -13.75 -6.36 21.11
C GLN A 156 -13.47 -4.87 21.09
N GLU A 157 -12.24 -4.46 21.42
CA GLU A 157 -11.83 -3.06 21.36
C GLU A 157 -11.89 -2.52 19.92
N ILE A 158 -11.35 -3.28 18.96
CA ILE A 158 -11.45 -2.92 17.53
C ILE A 158 -12.91 -2.94 17.06
N LEU A 159 -13.73 -3.86 17.56
CA LEU A 159 -15.12 -4.00 17.17
C LEU A 159 -15.90 -2.71 17.45
N ASN A 160 -15.67 -2.07 18.60
CA ASN A 160 -16.31 -0.79 18.94
C ASN A 160 -15.97 0.30 17.92
N ILE A 161 -14.70 0.40 17.49
CA ILE A 161 -14.28 1.35 16.45
C ILE A 161 -14.94 1.02 15.11
N LYS A 162 -14.98 -0.27 14.72
CA LYS A 162 -15.65 -0.71 13.49
C LYS A 162 -17.13 -0.33 13.48
N LEU A 163 -17.81 -0.53 14.60
CA LEU A 163 -19.22 -0.18 14.78
C LEU A 163 -19.45 1.33 14.62
N ALA A 164 -18.59 2.16 15.21
CA ALA A 164 -18.65 3.61 15.04
C ALA A 164 -18.48 4.03 13.57
N LEU A 165 -17.52 3.43 12.86
CA LEU A 165 -17.29 3.68 11.42
C LEU A 165 -18.46 3.21 10.54
N ASP A 166 -19.05 2.06 10.87
CA ASP A 166 -20.18 1.52 10.13
C ASP A 166 -21.46 2.35 10.36
N ASN A 167 -21.66 2.86 11.59
CA ASN A 167 -22.70 3.85 11.89
C ASN A 167 -22.45 5.17 11.15
N TYR A 168 -21.21 5.66 11.11
CA TYR A 168 -20.82 6.84 10.33
C TYR A 168 -21.22 6.67 8.85
N TYR A 169 -20.89 5.53 8.24
CA TYR A 169 -21.26 5.22 6.87
C TYR A 169 -22.77 5.33 6.62
N VAL A 170 -23.60 4.79 7.53
CA VAL A 170 -25.05 4.79 7.38
C VAL A 170 -25.63 6.21 7.32
N THR A 171 -25.00 7.17 8.01
CA THR A 171 -25.43 8.58 8.01
C THR A 171 -25.07 9.32 6.72
N LYS A 172 -23.95 8.97 6.07
CA LYS A 172 -23.42 9.62 4.86
C LYS A 172 -23.65 8.79 3.58
N LYS A 173 -24.44 7.71 3.67
CA LYS A 173 -24.64 6.78 2.54
C LYS A 173 -25.20 7.51 1.32
N GLY A 174 -24.63 7.24 0.16
CA GLY A 174 -25.03 7.86 -1.10
C GLY A 174 -24.16 7.35 -2.23
N PHE A 175 -24.63 7.51 -3.48
CA PHE A 175 -23.94 6.99 -4.66
C PHE A 175 -22.50 7.53 -4.78
N LEU A 176 -22.32 8.85 -4.60
CA LEU A 176 -20.99 9.48 -4.65
C LEU A 176 -20.07 8.96 -3.54
N GLN A 177 -20.62 8.73 -2.35
CA GLN A 177 -19.86 8.19 -1.22
C GLN A 177 -19.44 6.74 -1.46
N ASP A 178 -20.32 5.92 -2.04
CA ASP A 178 -20.00 4.56 -2.43
C ASP A 178 -18.92 4.54 -3.51
N LEU A 179 -19.03 5.40 -4.53
CA LEU A 179 -18.00 5.52 -5.58
C LEU A 179 -16.65 5.96 -5.01
N LYS A 180 -16.65 6.94 -4.09
CA LYS A 180 -15.44 7.38 -3.35
C LYS A 180 -14.81 6.19 -2.60
N LEU A 181 -15.60 5.40 -1.87
CA LEU A 181 -15.11 4.25 -1.13
C LEU A 181 -14.59 3.14 -2.04
N VAL A 182 -15.23 2.90 -3.20
CA VAL A 182 -14.71 1.97 -4.22
C VAL A 182 -13.33 2.42 -4.70
N MET A 183 -13.17 3.70 -5.07
CA MET A 183 -11.89 4.22 -5.55
C MET A 183 -10.80 4.14 -4.47
N ILE A 184 -11.12 4.49 -3.23
CA ILE A 184 -10.18 4.35 -2.11
C ILE A 184 -9.84 2.88 -1.88
N THR A 185 -10.80 1.96 -1.99
CA THR A 185 -10.56 0.51 -1.85
C THR A 185 -9.60 0.02 -2.95
N ILE A 186 -9.81 0.42 -4.21
CA ILE A 186 -8.93 0.06 -5.33
C ILE A 186 -7.51 0.61 -5.09
N LEU A 187 -7.39 1.90 -4.75
CA LEU A 187 -6.10 2.52 -4.39
C LEU A 187 -5.43 1.80 -3.22
N SER A 188 -6.21 1.33 -2.25
CA SER A 188 -5.70 0.55 -1.13
C SER A 188 -5.02 -0.72 -1.62
N LEU A 189 -5.57 -1.44 -2.60
CA LEU A 189 -4.98 -2.69 -3.08
C LEU A 189 -3.54 -2.51 -3.59
N PHE A 190 -3.27 -1.40 -4.27
CA PHE A 190 -1.93 -1.07 -4.81
C PHE A 190 -1.01 -0.36 -3.80
N THR A 191 -1.56 0.18 -2.72
CA THR A 191 -0.76 0.91 -1.73
C THR A 191 -0.13 -0.05 -0.70
N PRO A 192 1.18 0.07 -0.40
CA PRO A 192 1.83 -0.75 0.62
C PRO A 192 1.17 -0.60 2.00
N LYS A 193 1.05 -1.74 2.70
CA LYS A 193 0.34 -1.88 3.98
C LYS A 193 0.67 -0.82 5.03
N ARG A 194 1.94 -0.40 5.14
CA ARG A 194 2.42 0.54 6.16
C ARG A 194 2.34 2.01 5.77
N MET A 195 2.20 2.33 4.48
CA MET A 195 2.20 3.71 3.96
C MET A 195 0.78 4.25 3.76
N GLY A 196 -0.18 3.35 3.51
CA GLY A 196 -1.55 3.75 3.16
C GLY A 196 -2.40 4.23 4.34
N HIS A 197 -2.10 3.84 5.58
CA HIS A 197 -3.02 4.07 6.71
C HIS A 197 -3.34 5.56 6.92
N TYR A 198 -2.31 6.41 7.06
CA TYR A 198 -2.49 7.86 7.19
C TYR A 198 -3.15 8.49 5.95
N LEU A 199 -2.72 8.06 4.76
CA LEU A 199 -3.30 8.52 3.50
C LEU A 199 -4.81 8.22 3.45
N PHE A 200 -5.23 7.02 3.84
CA PHE A 200 -6.62 6.62 3.81
C PHE A 200 -7.45 7.32 4.87
N ILE A 201 -6.94 7.51 6.09
CA ILE A 201 -7.63 8.33 7.10
C ILE A 201 -7.90 9.74 6.54
N LYS A 202 -6.87 10.37 5.95
CA LYS A 202 -6.99 11.71 5.36
C LYS A 202 -7.93 11.76 4.14
N LEU A 203 -7.92 10.73 3.29
CA LEU A 203 -8.82 10.64 2.12
C LEU A 203 -10.27 10.36 2.53
N LEU A 204 -10.48 9.56 3.57
CA LEU A 204 -11.80 9.25 4.11
C LEU A 204 -12.46 10.52 4.66
N LYS A 205 -11.68 11.47 5.21
CA LYS A 205 -12.15 12.74 5.80
C LYS A 205 -13.28 12.47 6.79
N ILE A 206 -12.99 11.61 7.77
CA ILE A 206 -13.95 11.26 8.81
C ILE A 206 -14.09 12.48 9.72
N GLU A 207 -15.29 13.04 9.74
CA GLU A 207 -15.68 14.11 10.67
C GLU A 207 -16.09 13.43 11.98
N ASP A 208 -15.37 13.72 13.07
CA ASP A 208 -15.83 13.30 14.38
C ASP A 208 -16.91 14.26 14.86
N ASN A 209 -18.08 13.70 15.18
CA ASN A 209 -19.24 14.43 15.69
C ASN A 209 -19.55 13.88 17.08
N GLU A 210 -20.15 14.69 17.97
CA GLU A 210 -20.53 14.29 19.34
C GLU A 210 -21.34 12.98 19.41
N LYS A 211 -22.02 12.60 18.32
CA LYS A 211 -22.85 11.39 18.23
C LYS A 211 -22.08 10.09 17.95
N ILE A 212 -20.87 10.17 17.42
CA ILE A 212 -20.06 9.00 17.00
C ILE A 212 -18.81 8.87 17.88
N SER A 213 -18.31 10.02 18.40
CA SER A 213 -17.26 10.11 19.42
C SER A 213 -16.07 9.19 19.14
N LEU A 214 -15.62 9.17 17.88
CA LEU A 214 -14.67 8.18 17.39
C LEU A 214 -13.31 8.34 18.06
N ASN A 215 -12.87 9.57 18.29
CA ASN A 215 -11.60 9.85 18.95
C ASN A 215 -11.60 9.28 20.38
N SER A 216 -12.68 9.49 21.14
CA SER A 216 -12.79 8.95 22.49
C SER A 216 -12.76 7.42 22.56
N ILE A 217 -13.31 6.74 21.54
CA ILE A 217 -13.30 5.26 21.48
C ILE A 217 -11.88 4.78 21.17
N VAL A 218 -11.16 5.49 20.30
CA VAL A 218 -9.78 5.17 19.93
C VAL A 218 -8.83 5.41 21.11
N ASP A 219 -8.98 6.52 21.83
CA ASP A 219 -8.13 6.86 22.99
C ASP A 219 -8.23 5.85 24.14
N ASN A 220 -9.35 5.13 24.22
CA ASN A 220 -9.56 4.09 25.24
C ASN A 220 -8.82 2.77 24.93
N VAL A 221 -8.31 2.59 23.71
CA VAL A 221 -7.59 1.36 23.31
C VAL A 221 -6.16 1.42 23.83
N ARG A 222 -5.79 0.47 24.70
CA ARG A 222 -4.42 0.39 25.23
C ARG A 222 -3.53 -0.34 24.24
N MET A 223 -2.44 0.32 23.85
CA MET A 223 -1.46 -0.24 22.93
C MET A 223 -0.30 -0.87 23.71
N LYS A 224 0.20 -2.02 23.24
CA LYS A 224 1.43 -2.62 23.74
C LYS A 224 2.57 -1.65 23.47
N ILE A 225 3.30 -1.32 24.52
CA ILE A 225 4.59 -0.62 24.39
C ILE A 225 5.49 -1.56 23.60
N ALA A 226 5.76 -1.22 22.34
CA ALA A 226 6.76 -1.94 21.58
C ALA A 226 8.10 -1.71 22.27
N ASP A 227 8.77 -2.79 22.71
CA ASP A 227 10.18 -2.70 23.07
C ASP A 227 10.89 -2.04 21.89
N HIS A 228 11.40 -0.83 22.11
CA HIS A 228 12.25 -0.12 21.16
C HIS A 228 13.52 -0.96 21.00
N LYS A 229 13.47 -1.99 20.15
CA LYS A 229 14.69 -2.50 19.55
C LYS A 229 15.21 -1.34 18.74
N GLU A 230 16.24 -0.67 19.26
CA GLU A 230 17.18 0.08 18.47
C GLU A 230 17.55 -0.80 17.29
N VAL A 231 16.88 -0.57 16.15
CA VAL A 231 17.40 -1.07 14.90
C VAL A 231 18.68 -0.30 14.77
N ASN A 232 19.79 -1.01 14.98
CA ASN A 232 21.10 -0.58 14.56
C ASN A 232 20.97 -0.24 13.08
N GLU A 233 20.64 1.01 12.79
CA GLU A 233 20.71 1.60 11.48
C GLU A 233 22.17 1.44 11.11
N ASN A 234 22.45 0.43 10.29
CA ASN A 234 23.79 0.21 9.78
C ASN A 234 24.02 1.30 8.71
N ASN A 235 24.08 2.55 9.17
CA ASN A 235 24.02 3.79 8.41
C ASN A 235 25.14 3.83 7.36
N GLY A 236 26.27 3.18 7.67
CA GLY A 236 27.36 2.99 6.71
C GLY A 236 27.00 2.10 5.52
N ARG A 237 26.34 0.96 5.72
CA ARG A 237 26.00 0.02 4.63
C ARG A 237 24.92 0.61 3.72
N ASN A 238 23.90 1.23 4.32
CA ASN A 238 22.82 1.87 3.57
C ASN A 238 23.34 3.07 2.76
N ARG A 239 24.23 3.88 3.34
CA ARG A 239 24.87 4.99 2.64
C ARG A 239 25.70 4.52 1.44
N ARG A 240 26.44 3.41 1.57
CA ARG A 240 27.22 2.83 0.45
C ARG A 240 26.33 2.35 -0.69
N ILE A 241 25.25 1.62 -0.39
CA ILE A 241 24.31 1.13 -1.41
C ILE A 241 23.72 2.30 -2.21
N MET A 242 23.37 3.38 -1.53
CA MET A 242 22.78 4.55 -2.16
C MET A 242 23.77 5.33 -3.03
N ILE A 243 25.00 5.52 -2.56
CA ILE A 243 26.03 6.17 -3.38
C ILE A 243 26.27 5.34 -4.65
N LEU A 244 26.32 4.01 -4.54
CA LEU A 244 26.41 3.12 -5.70
C LEU A 244 25.22 3.26 -6.64
N MET A 245 24.01 3.36 -6.10
CA MET A 245 22.81 3.57 -6.91
C MET A 245 22.79 4.94 -7.59
N ASP A 246 23.15 6.00 -6.87
CA ASP A 246 23.23 7.36 -7.43
C ASP A 246 24.26 7.37 -8.58
N ILE A 247 25.44 6.73 -8.40
CA ILE A 247 26.44 6.52 -9.46
C ILE A 247 25.81 5.82 -10.68
N MET A 248 25.12 4.70 -10.48
CA MET A 248 24.48 3.96 -11.57
C MET A 248 23.42 4.80 -12.29
N THR A 249 22.59 5.54 -11.55
CA THR A 249 21.56 6.40 -12.13
C THR A 249 22.16 7.54 -12.95
N ILE A 250 23.21 8.19 -12.45
CA ILE A 250 23.91 9.27 -13.14
C ILE A 250 24.56 8.77 -14.43
N LEU A 251 25.25 7.62 -14.38
CA LEU A 251 25.86 7.02 -15.58
C LEU A 251 24.79 6.62 -16.60
N SER A 252 23.71 5.98 -16.16
CA SER A 252 22.61 5.60 -17.04
C SER A 252 21.92 6.81 -17.68
N SER A 253 21.77 7.93 -16.96
CA SER A 253 21.13 9.13 -17.48
C SER A 253 21.98 9.81 -18.56
N ILE A 254 23.29 9.90 -18.35
CA ILE A 254 24.24 10.51 -19.31
C ILE A 254 24.38 9.65 -20.57
N ILE A 255 24.46 8.33 -20.42
CA ILE A 255 24.54 7.42 -21.57
C ILE A 255 23.25 7.50 -22.40
N LEU A 256 22.09 7.42 -21.74
CA LEU A 256 20.81 7.46 -22.43
C LEU A 256 20.53 8.84 -23.03
N SER A 257 20.90 9.93 -22.35
CA SER A 257 20.74 11.28 -22.91
C SER A 257 21.58 11.47 -24.17
N SER A 258 22.78 10.90 -24.21
CA SER A 258 23.65 10.94 -25.39
C SER A 258 23.05 10.18 -26.58
N ILE A 259 22.45 9.01 -26.32
CA ILE A 259 21.76 8.19 -27.35
C ILE A 259 20.49 8.88 -27.85
N VAL A 260 19.71 9.49 -26.96
CA VAL A 260 18.48 10.20 -27.34
C VAL A 260 18.83 11.45 -28.15
N ALA A 261 19.84 12.21 -27.74
CA ALA A 261 20.30 13.40 -28.45
C ALA A 261 20.84 13.06 -29.86
N SER A 262 21.41 11.87 -30.06
CA SER A 262 21.88 11.41 -31.38
C SER A 262 20.80 10.73 -32.22
N ASN A 263 19.51 10.85 -31.88
CA ASN A 263 18.41 10.17 -32.56
C ASN A 263 18.62 8.64 -32.67
N PHE A 264 19.14 8.01 -31.60
CA PHE A 264 19.44 6.58 -31.52
C PHE A 264 20.56 6.08 -32.48
N THR A 265 21.33 6.99 -33.09
CA THR A 265 22.58 6.66 -33.78
C THR A 265 23.75 6.68 -32.80
N THR A 266 24.95 6.20 -33.19
CA THR A 266 26.14 6.23 -32.33
C THR A 266 26.49 7.66 -31.91
N PRO A 267 26.40 8.02 -30.62
CA PRO A 267 26.64 9.40 -30.19
C PRO A 267 28.07 9.86 -30.46
N SER A 268 28.21 11.09 -30.98
CA SER A 268 29.51 11.75 -31.20
C SER A 268 30.32 11.89 -29.91
N LEU A 269 29.63 11.98 -28.75
CA LEU A 269 30.26 12.01 -27.43
C LEU A 269 31.21 10.81 -27.21
N PHE A 270 30.86 9.61 -27.69
CA PHE A 270 31.67 8.41 -27.46
C PHE A 270 33.03 8.41 -28.19
N PHE A 271 33.18 9.23 -29.23
CA PHE A 271 34.41 9.34 -30.00
C PHE A 271 35.30 10.51 -29.55
N HIS A 272 34.88 11.26 -28.53
CA HIS A 272 35.69 12.37 -28.01
C HIS A 272 36.92 11.85 -27.26
N PRO A 273 38.11 12.41 -27.52
CA PRO A 273 39.36 11.98 -26.88
C PRO A 273 39.38 12.21 -25.37
N GLU A 274 38.54 13.12 -24.86
CA GLU A 274 38.41 13.44 -23.44
C GLU A 274 37.13 12.85 -22.79
N LEU A 275 36.49 11.85 -23.40
CA LEU A 275 35.26 11.23 -22.89
C LEU A 275 35.33 10.86 -21.40
N HIS A 276 36.44 10.25 -20.97
CA HIS A 276 36.64 9.85 -19.58
C HIS A 276 36.66 11.05 -18.62
N LEU A 277 37.23 12.18 -19.04
CA LEU A 277 37.25 13.42 -18.26
C LEU A 277 35.85 14.02 -18.15
N ILE A 278 35.08 14.00 -19.24
CA ILE A 278 33.71 14.49 -19.28
C ILE A 278 32.79 13.66 -18.37
N ILE A 279 32.85 12.33 -18.46
CA ILE A 279 32.04 11.43 -17.62
C ILE A 279 32.44 11.55 -16.15
N SER A 280 33.73 11.64 -15.84
CA SER A 280 34.20 11.76 -14.45
C SER A 280 33.84 13.13 -13.84
N ALA A 281 33.96 14.21 -14.60
CA ALA A 281 33.56 15.55 -14.17
C ALA A 281 32.04 15.65 -13.92
N THR A 282 31.24 15.12 -14.85
CA THR A 282 29.77 15.10 -14.71
C THR A 282 29.31 14.27 -13.51
N LEU A 283 29.90 13.09 -13.33
CA LEU A 283 29.65 12.25 -12.15
C LEU A 283 30.05 12.95 -10.85
N GLY A 284 31.22 13.58 -10.80
CA GLY A 284 31.71 14.30 -9.63
C GLY A 284 30.81 15.47 -9.24
N ILE A 285 30.43 16.32 -10.20
CA ILE A 285 29.55 17.48 -9.97
C ILE A 285 28.17 17.04 -9.46
N LYS A 286 27.58 16.01 -10.08
CA LYS A 286 26.28 15.49 -9.65
C LYS A 286 26.31 14.87 -8.26
N LEU A 287 27.31 14.04 -7.97
CA LEU A 287 27.46 13.45 -6.63
C LEU A 287 27.66 14.52 -5.54
N LEU A 288 28.44 15.56 -5.84
CA LEU A 288 28.63 16.68 -4.91
C LEU A 288 27.32 17.43 -4.66
N ALA A 289 26.56 17.73 -5.72
CA ALA A 289 25.26 18.39 -5.59
C ALA A 289 24.24 17.54 -4.79
N PHE A 290 24.23 16.22 -5.02
CA PHE A 290 23.39 15.28 -4.28
C PHE A 290 23.81 15.24 -2.80
N TYR A 291 25.10 15.28 -2.52
CA TYR A 291 25.60 15.35 -1.15
C TYR A 291 25.16 16.65 -0.45
N ILE A 292 25.34 17.82 -1.09
CA ILE A 292 24.97 19.14 -0.57
C ILE A 292 23.47 19.24 -0.31
N CYS A 293 22.64 18.71 -1.21
CA CYS A 293 21.19 18.72 -1.06
C CYS A 293 20.67 17.68 -0.06
N ASN A 294 21.55 17.03 0.71
CA ASN A 294 21.23 16.00 1.70
C ASN A 294 20.44 14.81 1.11
N LEU A 295 20.61 14.52 -0.19
CA LEU A 295 19.97 13.38 -0.84
C LEU A 295 20.38 12.05 -0.20
N HIS A 296 21.55 12.04 0.45
CA HIS A 296 22.05 10.89 1.18
C HIS A 296 21.34 10.60 2.53
N LYS A 297 20.49 11.51 3.00
CA LYS A 297 19.75 11.33 4.27
C LYS A 297 18.30 10.91 4.03
N GLY A 298 17.74 11.24 2.87
CA GLY A 298 16.30 11.12 2.57
C GLY A 298 15.83 9.75 2.08
N MET A 299 16.66 8.70 2.08
CA MET A 299 16.27 7.42 1.45
C MET A 299 15.07 6.73 2.13
N TRP A 300 14.89 6.98 3.43
CA TRP A 300 14.07 6.12 4.30
C TRP A 300 12.87 6.79 4.96
N ARG A 301 12.70 8.11 4.81
CA ARG A 301 11.43 8.75 5.14
C ARG A 301 10.53 8.76 3.91
N TYR A 302 9.22 8.67 4.14
CA TYR A 302 8.15 8.65 3.12
C TYR A 302 8.47 9.61 1.98
N THR A 303 8.11 9.30 0.71
CA THR A 303 8.19 10.24 -0.44
C THR A 303 7.33 11.43 -0.11
N SER A 304 7.93 12.27 0.68
CA SER A 304 7.41 13.53 1.11
C SER A 304 7.55 14.40 -0.12
N ILE A 305 6.62 15.34 -0.26
CA ILE A 305 6.77 16.40 -1.24
C ILE A 305 8.17 17.04 -1.09
N THR A 306 8.73 17.06 0.13
CA THR A 306 10.09 17.50 0.41
C THR A 306 11.20 16.68 -0.25
N ASP A 307 11.10 15.35 -0.38
CA ASP A 307 12.13 14.55 -1.06
C ASP A 307 12.13 14.77 -2.58
N VAL A 308 10.93 14.92 -3.16
CA VAL A 308 10.79 15.29 -4.58
C VAL A 308 11.42 16.66 -4.82
N PHE A 309 11.17 17.62 -3.93
CA PHE A 309 11.82 18.93 -4.01
C PHE A 309 13.34 18.87 -3.80
N GLN A 310 13.85 18.00 -2.94
CA GLN A 310 15.30 17.82 -2.78
C GLN A 310 15.95 17.20 -4.03
N ILE A 311 15.29 16.21 -4.66
CA ILE A 311 15.75 15.62 -5.93
C ILE A 311 15.79 16.69 -7.02
N LEU A 312 14.72 17.48 -7.13
CA LEU A 312 14.66 18.59 -8.08
C LEU A 312 15.77 19.61 -7.83
N LYS A 313 15.96 20.05 -6.58
CA LYS A 313 17.00 21.01 -6.19
C LYS A 313 18.40 20.48 -6.50
N ALA A 314 18.66 19.20 -6.21
CA ALA A 314 19.97 18.58 -6.44
C ALA A 314 20.30 18.46 -7.93
N ASN A 315 19.34 18.01 -8.74
CA ASN A 315 19.52 17.92 -10.19
C ASN A 315 19.67 19.31 -10.80
N LEU A 316 18.85 20.29 -10.39
CA LEU A 316 18.94 21.67 -10.87
C LEU A 316 20.29 22.31 -10.54
N LEU A 317 20.76 22.15 -9.29
CA LEU A 317 22.07 22.66 -8.88
C LEU A 317 23.18 22.03 -9.74
N SER A 318 23.14 20.71 -9.90
CA SER A 318 24.16 20.00 -10.68
C SER A 318 24.18 20.41 -12.17
N THR A 319 23.02 20.62 -12.78
CA THR A 319 22.94 20.97 -14.21
C THR A 319 23.33 22.41 -14.46
N ILE A 320 22.96 23.35 -13.56
CA ILE A 320 23.45 24.73 -13.62
C ILE A 320 24.97 24.76 -13.49
N THR A 321 25.54 24.01 -12.55
CA THR A 321 27.00 23.91 -12.41
C THR A 321 27.64 23.31 -13.67
N LEU A 322 27.04 22.30 -14.29
CA LEU A 322 27.55 21.70 -15.53
C LEU A 322 27.49 22.66 -16.71
N VAL A 323 26.41 23.42 -16.87
CA VAL A 323 26.29 24.46 -17.91
C VAL A 323 27.31 25.57 -17.67
N PHE A 324 27.51 26.00 -16.43
CA PHE A 324 28.53 27.00 -16.12
C PHE A 324 29.95 26.49 -16.41
N CYS A 325 30.24 25.24 -16.05
CA CYS A 325 31.52 24.59 -16.36
C CYS A 325 31.73 24.40 -17.86
N SER A 326 30.70 24.05 -18.63
CA SER A 326 30.82 23.91 -20.09
C SER A 326 31.06 25.24 -20.80
N LEU A 327 30.55 26.35 -20.25
CA LEU A 327 30.78 27.70 -20.76
C LEU A 327 32.15 28.28 -20.37
N SER A 328 32.68 27.91 -19.20
CA SER A 328 33.87 28.57 -18.61
C SER A 328 35.18 27.76 -18.73
N ILE A 329 35.11 26.44 -18.91
CA ILE A 329 36.28 25.55 -18.91
C ILE A 329 36.49 24.99 -20.32
N LEU A 330 37.62 25.36 -20.95
CA LEU A 330 38.02 24.98 -22.32
C LEU A 330 37.94 23.46 -22.64
N LYS A 331 37.97 22.59 -21.63
CA LYS A 331 37.91 21.12 -21.78
C LYS A 331 36.49 20.51 -21.69
N ILE A 332 35.49 21.25 -21.19
CA ILE A 332 34.10 20.79 -21.04
C ILE A 332 33.19 21.40 -22.13
N GLN A 333 33.72 22.25 -23.00
CA GLN A 333 33.00 22.84 -24.16
C GLN A 333 32.45 21.82 -25.15
N SER A 334 32.87 20.55 -25.07
CA SER A 334 32.46 19.46 -25.95
C SER A 334 31.11 18.83 -25.59
N LEU A 335 30.44 19.26 -24.51
CA LEU A 335 29.14 18.73 -24.10
C LEU A 335 28.00 19.61 -24.64
N PRO A 336 27.20 19.12 -25.63
CA PRO A 336 26.06 19.86 -26.15
C PRO A 336 25.03 20.12 -25.04
N LEU A 337 24.47 21.34 -25.03
CA LEU A 337 23.42 21.73 -24.08
C LEU A 337 22.19 20.81 -24.15
N GLU A 338 21.90 20.27 -25.34
CA GLU A 338 20.82 19.31 -25.55
C GLU A 338 21.01 18.03 -24.72
N ILE A 339 22.24 17.50 -24.65
CA ILE A 339 22.56 16.32 -23.83
C ILE A 339 22.34 16.64 -22.34
N LEU A 340 22.73 17.83 -21.88
CA LEU A 340 22.52 18.27 -20.49
C LEU A 340 21.05 18.44 -20.14
N PHE A 341 20.23 18.95 -21.07
CA PHE A 341 18.79 19.11 -20.85
C PHE A 341 18.07 17.77 -20.79
N ILE A 342 18.39 16.83 -21.69
CA ILE A 342 17.81 15.49 -21.67
C ILE A 342 18.27 14.72 -20.42
N ASP A 343 19.55 14.85 -20.07
CA ASP A 343 20.13 14.27 -18.85
C ASP A 343 19.45 14.80 -17.58
N PHE A 344 19.10 16.09 -17.51
CA PHE A 344 18.33 16.66 -16.39
C PHE A 344 17.00 15.94 -16.17
N VAL A 345 16.24 15.73 -17.24
CA VAL A 345 14.92 15.07 -17.19
C VAL A 345 15.09 13.60 -16.80
N LEU A 346 16.02 12.90 -17.45
CA LEU A 346 16.27 11.48 -17.18
C LEU A 346 16.83 11.23 -15.79
N SER A 347 17.70 12.11 -15.27
CA SER A 347 18.27 11.94 -13.94
C SER A 347 17.24 12.12 -12.84
N ILE A 348 16.26 13.04 -12.99
CA ILE A 348 15.11 13.14 -12.08
C ILE A 348 14.28 11.86 -12.11
N LEU A 349 13.99 11.35 -13.31
CA LEU A 349 13.18 10.14 -13.47
C LEU A 349 13.87 8.92 -12.84
N PHE A 350 15.14 8.69 -13.17
CA PHE A 350 15.90 7.53 -12.68
C PHE A 350 16.20 7.59 -11.18
N THR A 351 16.53 8.77 -10.64
CA THR A 351 16.71 8.92 -9.18
C THR A 351 15.40 8.71 -8.42
N SER A 352 14.27 9.15 -8.97
CA SER A 352 12.94 8.91 -8.39
C SER A 352 12.54 7.44 -8.46
N SER A 353 12.68 6.81 -9.63
CA SER A 353 12.30 5.41 -9.87
C SER A 353 13.17 4.42 -9.10
N SER A 354 14.48 4.63 -9.05
CA SER A 354 15.39 3.75 -8.31
C SER A 354 15.09 3.73 -6.81
N ARG A 355 14.74 4.88 -6.23
CA ARG A 355 14.34 5.01 -4.82
C ARG A 355 12.97 4.43 -4.53
N LEU A 356 12.00 4.61 -5.44
CA LEU A 356 10.71 3.91 -5.37
C LEU A 356 10.90 2.38 -5.46
N GLY A 357 11.75 1.91 -6.36
CA GLY A 357 12.05 0.49 -6.55
C GLY A 357 12.68 -0.16 -5.31
N VAL A 358 13.73 0.45 -4.75
CA VAL A 358 14.34 0.00 -3.50
C VAL A 358 13.34 0.01 -2.35
N ARG A 359 12.48 1.02 -2.27
CA ARG A 359 11.44 1.07 -1.25
C ARG A 359 10.45 -0.08 -1.40
N LEU A 360 9.96 -0.37 -2.60
CA LEU A 360 9.03 -1.47 -2.82
C LEU A 360 9.63 -2.82 -2.40
N ILE A 361 10.92 -3.03 -2.65
CA ILE A 361 11.64 -4.28 -2.37
C ILE A 361 12.03 -4.39 -0.88
N TYR A 362 12.61 -3.34 -0.29
CA TYR A 362 13.22 -3.35 1.05
C TYR A 362 12.35 -2.73 2.15
N SER A 363 11.09 -2.36 1.85
CA SER A 363 10.12 -1.81 2.83
C SER A 363 9.92 -2.67 4.09
N HIS A 364 10.23 -3.96 4.02
CA HIS A 364 10.09 -4.91 5.12
C HIS A 364 11.26 -4.88 6.13
N LEU A 365 12.42 -4.34 5.75
CA LEU A 365 13.65 -4.33 6.58
C LEU A 365 13.88 -3.00 7.31
N LEU A 366 13.25 -1.92 6.87
CA LEU A 366 13.76 -0.55 7.13
C LEU A 366 12.73 0.39 7.76
N ASN A 367 11.68 -0.17 8.37
CA ASN A 367 10.86 0.60 9.29
C ASN A 367 10.44 -0.30 10.47
N PRO A 368 11.21 -0.30 11.57
CA PRO A 368 10.82 -1.01 12.79
C PRO A 368 9.69 -0.30 13.55
N ASN A 369 9.55 1.03 13.42
CA ASN A 369 8.71 1.81 14.33
C ASN A 369 7.65 2.61 13.57
N PRO A 370 6.49 2.00 13.26
CA PRO A 370 5.27 2.73 12.97
C PRO A 370 4.68 3.41 14.23
N THR A 371 5.22 3.14 15.41
CA THR A 371 4.70 3.54 16.74
C THR A 371 4.83 5.02 17.06
N ASP A 372 5.82 5.73 16.53
CA ASP A 372 6.08 7.12 16.97
C ASP A 372 5.15 8.13 16.29
N LEU A 373 4.65 7.81 15.09
CA LEU A 373 3.61 8.59 14.41
C LEU A 373 2.21 8.38 15.01
N ILE A 374 2.06 7.27 15.73
CA ILE A 374 0.79 6.83 16.33
C ILE A 374 0.53 7.63 17.62
N LEU A 375 1.58 7.83 18.42
CA LEU A 375 1.50 8.58 19.68
C LEU A 375 1.47 10.11 19.54
N GLU A 376 2.07 10.70 18.49
CA GLU A 376 2.21 12.17 18.41
C GLU A 376 0.94 12.92 17.95
N ASN A 377 -0.06 12.28 17.34
CA ASN A 377 -1.20 12.98 16.72
C ASN A 377 -2.60 12.50 17.13
N GLY A 378 -2.71 11.63 18.15
CA GLY A 378 -3.99 11.32 18.79
C GLY A 378 -5.08 10.80 17.86
N LEU A 379 -4.72 10.00 16.84
CA LEU A 379 -5.66 9.28 15.99
C LEU A 379 -4.96 8.07 15.39
N PHE A 380 -5.04 6.96 16.15
CA PHE A 380 -4.20 5.77 16.11
C PHE A 380 -2.81 6.03 16.57
#